data_AF-A0A7X7B3X5-F1
#
_entry.id   AF-A0A7X7B3X5-F1
#
_cell.length_a   1.000
_cell.length_b   1.000
_cell.length_c   1.000
_cell.angle_alpha   90.00
_cell.angle_beta   90.00
_cell.angle_gamma   90.00
#
_symmetry.space_group_name_H-M   'P 1'
#
loop_
_entity.id
_entity.type
_entity.pdbx_description
1 polymer ?
#
loop_
_entity_poly.entity_id
_entity_poly.type
_entity_poly.pdbx_seq_one_letter_code
_entity_poly.pdbx_strand_id
1 'polypeptide(L)'
;IEGSYNIIKEDSSKTRIIYEDFDFKEDLYFTFYQIAHYGKKDISVIIALLNALKIIKTSSSEDKTKIIEELRDYIYDTCIVNFDHELDINMLKRARDSI
;
A
#
# COMPACT_ATOMS: atom_id res chain seq x y z
N ILE A 1 4.85 9.65 -21.43
CA ILE A 1 4.20 8.85 -20.38
C ILE A 1 2.73 8.84 -20.77
N GLU A 2 2.23 7.71 -21.25
CA GLU A 2 0.82 7.52 -21.59
C GLU A 2 0.07 7.26 -20.28
N GLY A 3 -0.67 8.26 -19.81
CA GLY A 3 -1.62 8.13 -18.70
C GLY A 3 -3.01 8.54 -19.19
N SER A 4 -4.03 7.87 -18.68
CA SER A 4 -5.42 8.31 -18.86
C SER A 4 -5.67 9.49 -17.92
N TYR A 5 -6.20 10.60 -18.45
CA TYR A 5 -6.47 11.81 -17.68
C TYR A 5 -7.95 12.16 -17.76
N ASN A 6 -8.59 12.36 -16.60
CA ASN A 6 -9.94 12.90 -16.54
C ASN A 6 -9.87 14.44 -16.54
N ILE A 7 -10.19 15.07 -17.67
CA ILE A 7 -10.22 16.54 -17.81
C ILE A 7 -11.61 17.05 -17.45
N ILE A 8 -11.78 17.57 -16.23
CA ILE A 8 -12.95 18.40 -15.89
C ILE A 8 -12.61 19.83 -16.30
N LYS A 9 -13.28 20.32 -17.35
CA LYS A 9 -13.12 21.69 -17.82
C LYS A 9 -14.07 22.58 -17.02
N GLU A 10 -13.55 23.60 -16.33
CA GLU A 10 -14.34 24.81 -16.12
C GLU A 10 -13.49 26.08 -16.05
N ASP A 11 -14.14 27.18 -16.42
CA ASP A 11 -13.60 28.34 -17.10
C ASP A 11 -13.00 29.41 -16.17
N SER A 12 -12.12 30.23 -16.75
CA SER A 12 -11.66 31.54 -16.26
C SER A 12 -10.61 31.61 -15.13
N SER A 13 -9.47 30.92 -15.27
CA SER A 13 -8.12 31.49 -14.95
C SER A 13 -7.03 30.41 -14.93
N LYS A 14 -6.41 30.16 -16.09
CA LYS A 14 -5.05 29.60 -16.30
C LYS A 14 -4.53 28.44 -15.41
N THR A 15 -5.38 27.68 -14.74
CA THR A 15 -4.96 26.56 -13.90
C THR A 15 -5.53 25.27 -14.48
N ARG A 16 -4.66 24.41 -15.03
CA ARG A 16 -5.03 23.06 -15.44
C ARG A 16 -4.79 22.14 -14.25
N ILE A 17 -5.85 21.65 -13.64
CA ILE A 17 -5.75 20.55 -12.68
C ILE A 17 -5.81 19.26 -13.51
N ILE A 18 -4.68 18.56 -13.57
CA ILE A 18 -4.59 17.24 -14.19
C ILE A 18 -4.77 16.25 -13.04
N TYR A 19 -5.93 15.61 -12.96
CA TYR A 19 -6.06 14.41 -12.15
C TYR A 19 -5.56 13.26 -13.02
N GLU A 20 -4.40 12.69 -12.66
CA GLU A 20 -4.09 11.32 -13.07
C GLU A 20 -5.24 10.43 -12.57
N ASP A 21 -5.68 9.48 -13.41
CA ASP A 21 -6.72 8.53 -13.05
C ASP A 21 -6.19 7.69 -11.87
N PHE A 22 -6.61 8.05 -10.65
CA PHE A 22 -6.14 7.40 -9.43
C PHE A 22 -6.84 6.04 -9.31
N ASP A 23 -6.15 4.98 -9.73
CA ASP A 23 -6.56 3.62 -9.43
C ASP A 23 -5.96 3.24 -8.07
N PHE A 24 -6.80 3.38 -7.04
CA PHE A 24 -6.43 3.07 -5.66
C PHE A 24 -5.71 1.70 -5.52
N LYS A 25 -6.08 0.69 -6.32
CA LYS A 25 -5.44 -0.64 -6.23
C LYS A 25 -4.06 -0.63 -6.88
N GLU A 26 -3.95 -0.13 -8.11
CA GLU A 26 -2.65 -0.10 -8.81
C GLU A 26 -1.66 0.82 -8.10
N ASP A 27 -2.10 2.02 -7.71
CA ASP A 27 -1.25 3.01 -7.05
C ASP A 27 -0.72 2.50 -5.72
N LEU A 28 -1.60 1.86 -4.93
CA LEU A 28 -1.21 1.26 -3.66
C LEU A 28 -0.27 0.07 -3.88
N TYR A 29 -0.53 -0.78 -4.89
CA TYR A 29 0.36 -1.88 -5.24
C TYR A 29 1.76 -1.39 -5.63
N PHE A 30 1.88 -0.45 -6.57
CA PHE A 30 3.18 0.03 -7.06
C PHE A 30 3.96 0.80 -5.99
N THR A 31 3.27 1.53 -5.12
CA THR A 31 3.87 2.22 -3.97
C THR A 31 4.58 1.24 -3.03
N PHE A 32 3.90 0.14 -2.67
CA PHE A 32 4.41 -0.79 -1.67
C PHE A 32 5.29 -1.91 -2.24
N TYR A 33 5.09 -2.29 -3.50
CA TYR A 33 5.78 -3.41 -4.14
C TYR A 33 7.31 -3.27 -4.07
N GLN A 34 7.85 -2.11 -4.44
CA GLN A 34 9.30 -1.92 -4.48
C GLN A 34 9.90 -1.97 -3.07
N ILE A 35 9.24 -1.34 -2.11
CA ILE A 35 9.71 -1.30 -0.73
C ILE A 35 9.69 -2.70 -0.12
N ALA A 36 8.61 -3.46 -0.35
CA ALA A 36 8.54 -4.87 0.07
C ALA A 36 9.62 -5.71 -0.61
N HIS A 37 9.80 -5.58 -1.93
CA HIS A 37 10.76 -6.38 -2.69
C HIS A 37 12.20 -6.19 -2.22
N TYR A 38 12.64 -4.94 -2.05
CA TYR A 38 14.01 -4.62 -1.65
C TYR A 38 14.21 -4.68 -0.13
N GLY A 39 13.16 -4.43 0.66
CA GLY A 39 13.19 -4.42 2.12
C GLY A 39 12.86 -5.77 2.79
N LYS A 40 12.52 -6.82 2.04
CA LYS A 40 12.04 -8.13 2.58
C LYS A 40 12.93 -8.83 3.60
N LYS A 41 14.20 -8.44 3.73
CA LYS A 41 15.14 -8.99 4.74
C LYS A 41 15.29 -8.12 5.99
N ASP A 42 14.66 -6.95 6.01
CA ASP A 42 14.66 -6.03 7.13
C ASP A 42 13.25 -6.03 7.76
N ILE A 43 13.13 -6.65 8.93
CA ILE A 43 11.84 -6.76 9.63
C ILE A 43 11.24 -5.39 9.94
N SER A 44 12.08 -4.39 10.23
CA SER A 44 11.61 -3.05 10.59
C SER A 44 10.89 -2.39 9.43
N VAL A 45 11.38 -2.62 8.20
CA VAL A 45 10.76 -2.13 6.96
C VAL A 45 9.40 -2.80 6.76
N ILE A 46 9.30 -4.12 6.91
CA ILE A 46 8.05 -4.85 6.68
C ILE A 46 6.99 -4.49 7.73
N ILE A 47 7.37 -4.34 8.99
CA ILE A 47 6.48 -3.84 10.05
C ILE A 47 6.01 -2.42 9.73
N ALA A 48 6.89 -1.54 9.23
CA ALA A 48 6.50 -0.18 8.84
C ALA A 48 5.49 -0.18 7.68
N LEU A 49 5.65 -1.05 6.68
CA LEU A 49 4.69 -1.19 5.58
C LEU A 49 3.32 -1.65 6.08
N LEU A 50 3.27 -2.67 6.94
CA LEU A 50 2.03 -3.14 7.55
C LEU A 50 1.34 -2.04 8.37
N ASN A 51 2.10 -1.30 9.18
CA ASN A 51 1.56 -0.17 9.93
C ASN A 51 1.04 0.95 9.03
N ALA A 52 1.69 1.21 7.89
CA ALA A 52 1.20 2.18 6.91
C ALA A 52 -0.15 1.73 6.32
N LEU A 53 -0.32 0.44 5.98
CA LEU A 53 -1.60 -0.10 5.52
C LEU A 53 -2.71 0.03 6.57
N LYS A 54 -2.39 -0.14 7.85
CA LYS A 54 -3.33 0.09 8.96
C LYS A 54 -3.85 1.54 8.97
N ILE A 55 -2.94 2.50 8.82
CA ILE A 55 -3.27 3.93 8.81
C ILE A 55 -4.16 4.22 7.60
N ILE A 56 -3.78 3.73 6.42
CA ILE A 56 -4.56 3.90 5.19
C ILE A 56 -5.98 3.33 5.38
N LYS A 57 -6.12 2.10 5.90
CA LYS A 57 -7.43 1.47 6.17
C LYS A 57 -8.29 2.30 7.12
N THR A 58 -7.70 2.84 8.18
CA THR A 58 -8.40 3.69 9.16
C THR A 58 -8.90 5.00 8.54
N SER A 59 -8.22 5.49 7.50
CA SER A 59 -8.57 6.73 6.78
C SER A 59 -9.38 6.53 5.50
N SER A 60 -9.59 5.29 5.06
CA SER A 60 -10.24 4.98 3.78
C SER A 60 -11.72 4.66 3.94
N SER A 61 -12.48 4.77 2.84
CA SER A 61 -13.86 4.30 2.77
C SER A 61 -13.95 2.78 2.80
N GLU A 62 -15.09 2.26 3.24
CA GLU A 62 -15.30 0.82 3.48
C GLU A 62 -15.07 -0.04 2.21
N ASP A 63 -15.39 0.49 1.03
CA ASP A 63 -15.18 -0.15 -0.27
C ASP A 63 -13.70 -0.39 -0.61
N LYS A 64 -12.76 0.30 0.06
CA LYS A 64 -11.31 0.13 -0.12
C LYS A 64 -10.70 -0.90 0.81
N THR A 65 -11.40 -1.30 1.87
CA THR A 65 -10.90 -2.23 2.90
C THR A 65 -10.37 -3.52 2.29
N LYS A 66 -11.13 -4.11 1.35
CA LYS A 66 -10.75 -5.37 0.72
C LYS A 66 -9.46 -5.27 -0.09
N ILE A 67 -9.23 -4.15 -0.77
CA ILE A 67 -8.00 -3.90 -1.53
C ILE A 67 -6.79 -3.80 -0.59
N ILE A 68 -6.97 -3.14 0.56
CA ILE A 68 -5.91 -2.99 1.56
C ILE A 68 -5.58 -4.33 2.21
N GLU A 69 -6.59 -5.15 2.51
CA GLU A 69 -6.41 -6.50 3.06
C GLU A 69 -5.72 -7.44 2.07
N GLU A 70 -6.08 -7.38 0.78
CA GLU A 70 -5.38 -8.11 -0.28
C GLU A 70 -3.88 -7.73 -0.33
N LEU A 71 -3.57 -6.43 -0.24
CA LEU A 71 -2.18 -5.97 -0.27
C LEU A 71 -1.42 -6.30 1.02
N ARG A 72 -2.07 -6.23 2.18
CA ARG A 72 -1.53 -6.69 3.47
C ARG A 72 -1.07 -8.13 3.36
N ASP A 73 -1.94 -8.99 2.86
CA ASP A 73 -1.66 -10.42 2.77
C ASP A 73 -0.55 -10.69 1.75
N TYR A 74 -0.56 -10.00 0.60
CA TYR A 74 0.54 -10.05 -0.37
C TYR A 74 1.90 -9.68 0.24
N ILE A 75 2.00 -8.56 0.96
CA ILE A 75 3.26 -8.12 1.60
C ILE A 75 3.71 -9.14 2.64
N TYR A 76 2.79 -9.57 3.52
CA TYR A 76 3.10 -10.52 4.59
C TYR A 76 3.59 -11.85 4.02
N ASP A 77 2.84 -12.46 3.10
CA ASP A 77 3.16 -13.79 2.55
C ASP A 77 4.47 -13.79 1.76
N THR A 78 4.75 -12.69 1.03
CA THR A 78 6.00 -12.57 0.25
C THR A 78 7.23 -12.35 1.13
N CYS A 79 7.07 -11.72 2.30
CA CYS A 79 8.19 -11.32 3.14
C CYS A 79 8.46 -12.30 4.28
N ILE A 80 7.44 -12.94 4.86
CA ILE A 80 7.56 -13.79 6.06
C ILE A 80 8.57 -14.93 5.87
N VAL A 81 8.68 -15.46 4.65
CA VAL A 81 9.62 -16.54 4.28
C VAL A 81 11.09 -16.16 4.40
N ASN A 82 11.42 -14.89 4.62
CA ASN A 82 12.80 -14.41 4.80
C ASN A 82 13.22 -14.34 6.28
N PHE A 83 12.34 -14.72 7.21
CA PHE A 83 12.60 -14.65 8.65
C PHE A 83 12.39 -16.02 9.31
N ASP A 84 13.42 -16.52 9.98
CA ASP A 84 13.38 -17.83 10.65
C ASP A 84 13.20 -17.71 12.17
N HIS A 85 13.55 -16.56 12.75
CA HIS A 85 13.51 -16.37 14.20
C HIS A 85 12.05 -16.20 14.68
N GLU A 86 11.66 -16.96 15.70
CA GLU A 86 10.28 -16.98 16.18
C GLU A 86 9.76 -15.60 16.61
N LEU A 87 10.63 -14.79 17.24
CA LEU A 87 10.28 -13.42 17.63
C LEU A 87 9.90 -12.57 16.41
N ASP A 88 10.65 -12.68 15.33
CA ASP A 88 10.44 -11.90 14.11
C ASP A 88 9.12 -12.30 13.43
N ILE A 89 8.90 -13.62 13.32
CA ILE A 89 7.65 -14.19 12.81
C ILE A 89 6.45 -13.72 13.64
N ASN A 90 6.56 -13.74 14.97
CA ASN A 90 5.49 -13.32 15.87
C ASN A 90 5.20 -11.82 15.77
N MET A 91 6.23 -10.98 15.59
CA MET A 91 6.05 -9.54 15.40
C MET A 91 5.35 -9.23 14.07
N LEU A 92 5.73 -9.91 12.99
CA LEU A 92 5.09 -9.76 11.69
C LEU A 92 3.62 -10.18 11.71
N LYS A 93 3.29 -11.31 12.36
CA LYS A 93 1.91 -11.77 12.53
C LYS A 93 1.07 -10.74 13.28
N ARG A 94 1.58 -10.23 14.41
CA ARG A 94 0.89 -9.18 15.18
C ARG A 94 0.64 -7.92 14.36
N ALA A 95 1.63 -7.49 13.57
CA ALA A 95 1.48 -6.32 12.71
C ALA A 95 0.38 -6.56 11.66
N ARG A 96 0.41 -7.71 10.98
CA ARG A 96 -0.60 -8.11 9.98
C ARG A 96 -2.00 -8.15 10.58
N ASP A 97 -2.20 -8.86 11.69
CA ASP A 97 -3.51 -9.09 12.30
C ASP A 97 -4.12 -7.80 12.89
N SER A 98 -3.31 -6.74 13.04
CA SER A 98 -3.76 -5.44 13.55
C SER A 98 -4.33 -4.49 12.49
N ILE A 99 -4.30 -4.90 11.22
CA ILE A 99 -4.88 -4.20 10.06
C ILE A 99 -6.25 -4.79 9.76
#